data_AF-A0A1M6XKH2-F1
#
_entry.id   AF-A0A1M6XKH2-F1
#
_cell.length_a   1.000
_cell.length_b   1.000
_cell.length_c   1.000
_cell.angle_alpha   90.00
_cell.angle_beta   90.00
_cell.angle_gamma   90.00
#
_symmetry.space_group_name_H-M   'P 1'
#
loop_
_entity.id
_entity.type
_entity.pdbx_description
1 polymer ?
#
loop_
_entity_poly.entity_id
_entity_poly.type
_entity_poly.pdbx_seq_one_letter_code
_entity_poly.pdbx_strand_id
1 'polypeptide(L)'
;MPKRLVLSALTLFAAQTAGRNMTKAAYVAVTVGVGVMVLLTVAPAYEAAHLWVDTVLWACWAYFVFEWAVRLRHARTAQRGWGYALSGRGLVDAAAAIAVPLALVCGADPRTAWLLAILWVLKVVPGIPGLRQLRRVLVIESGPLLSVLVIFLMVLFLASVAVYFFEREVQPGTFGSVPAALWWAVATLTTTGYGDVVPITLPGRLVAALVMICGLGVFGLWTGILATGFAAETRRDNFLKTWESVSKVPFFAALGPSAIADVTHMLRTMDLPPRTMIIRKGQQGDCMYFIAAGEVEVDLPGKKVRLSEGAFFGEMALLGNNLRSANITTTRLSKLLVLDLVDFRLLMARHPDLAQTIDAEANRRALENE
;
A
#
# COMPACT_ATOMS: atom_id res chain seq x y z
N MET A 1 16.95 43.20 -2.05
CA MET A 1 16.59 42.02 -2.86
C MET A 1 16.57 40.63 -2.13
N PRO A 2 16.42 40.46 -0.79
CA PRO A 2 16.41 39.10 -0.20
C PRO A 2 15.01 38.52 0.13
N LYS A 3 13.96 39.35 0.31
CA LYS A 3 12.65 38.86 0.79
C LYS A 3 11.91 37.96 -0.21
N ARG A 4 11.98 38.25 -1.53
CA ARG A 4 11.25 37.47 -2.56
C ARG A 4 11.83 36.07 -2.78
N LEU A 5 13.15 35.90 -2.69
CA LEU A 5 13.83 34.60 -2.87
C LEU A 5 13.58 33.63 -1.71
N VAL A 6 13.55 34.14 -0.47
CA VAL A 6 13.25 33.33 0.72
C VAL A 6 11.78 32.88 0.72
N LEU A 7 10.87 33.77 0.31
CA LEU A 7 9.45 33.44 0.13
C LEU A 7 9.24 32.36 -0.95
N SER A 8 9.95 32.45 -2.09
CA SER A 8 9.86 31.43 -3.14
C SER A 8 10.42 30.07 -2.70
N ALA A 9 11.54 30.04 -1.97
CA ALA A 9 12.12 28.80 -1.45
C ALA A 9 11.21 28.12 -0.42
N LEU A 10 10.60 28.88 0.48
CA LEU A 10 9.65 28.36 1.47
C LEU A 10 8.37 27.83 0.83
N THR A 11 7.85 28.47 -0.22
CA THR A 11 6.70 27.95 -0.98
C THR A 11 7.03 26.67 -1.73
N LEU A 12 8.26 26.54 -2.24
CA LEU A 12 8.74 25.35 -2.93
C LEU A 12 8.92 24.17 -1.96
N PHE A 13 9.48 24.43 -0.77
CA PHE A 13 9.57 23.45 0.31
C PHE A 13 8.18 23.06 0.84
N ALA A 14 7.27 24.02 1.00
CA ALA A 14 5.89 23.75 1.37
C ALA A 14 5.18 22.89 0.30
N ALA A 15 5.40 23.14 -1.00
CA ALA A 15 4.86 22.31 -2.07
C ALA A 15 5.43 20.87 -2.05
N GLN A 16 6.73 20.73 -1.78
CA GLN A 16 7.39 19.42 -1.64
C GLN A 16 6.96 18.65 -0.38
N THR A 17 6.63 19.36 0.71
CA THR A 17 6.17 18.77 1.99
C THR A 17 4.64 18.68 2.12
N ALA A 18 3.89 19.35 1.24
CA ALA A 18 2.43 19.24 1.11
C ALA A 18 2.00 17.91 0.48
N GLY A 19 2.93 17.22 -0.17
CA GLY A 19 2.74 15.87 -0.68
C GLY A 19 2.40 14.87 0.44
N ARG A 20 1.80 13.75 0.06
CA ARG A 20 1.47 12.67 1.01
C ARG A 20 2.71 11.95 1.54
N ASN A 21 3.85 12.07 0.89
CA ASN A 21 5.10 11.46 1.28
C ASN A 21 5.98 12.47 2.01
N MET A 22 6.79 11.98 2.95
CA MET A 22 7.82 12.82 3.57
C MET A 22 8.90 13.18 2.54
N THR A 23 9.59 14.29 2.78
CA THR A 23 10.80 14.60 2.01
C THR A 23 11.89 13.58 2.36
N LYS A 24 12.83 13.34 1.43
CA LYS A 24 13.98 12.45 1.69
C LYS A 24 14.75 12.87 2.96
N ALA A 25 14.89 14.18 3.19
CA ALA A 25 15.53 14.73 4.39
C ALA A 25 14.78 14.34 5.68
N ALA A 26 13.45 14.38 5.67
CA ALA A 26 12.66 13.99 6.83
C ALA A 26 12.75 12.49 7.12
N TYR A 27 12.81 11.64 6.09
CA TYR A 27 13.10 10.20 6.28
C TYR A 27 14.46 9.98 6.94
N VAL A 28 15.51 10.65 6.43
CA VAL A 28 16.85 10.58 7.02
C VAL A 28 16.83 11.06 8.47
N ALA A 29 16.15 12.17 8.78
CA ALA A 29 16.04 12.68 10.14
C ALA A 29 15.34 11.70 11.10
N VAL A 30 14.27 11.01 10.67
CA VAL A 30 13.63 9.95 11.48
C VAL A 30 14.59 8.79 11.69
N THR A 31 15.22 8.27 10.63
CA THR A 31 16.11 7.10 10.73
C THR A 31 17.32 7.38 11.61
N VAL A 32 17.98 8.54 11.41
CA VAL A 32 19.12 8.98 12.24
C VAL A 32 18.67 9.23 13.68
N GLY A 33 17.57 9.94 13.88
CA GLY A 33 17.04 10.25 15.20
C GLY A 33 16.71 9.00 16.03
N VAL A 34 16.01 8.02 15.43
CA VAL A 34 15.70 6.74 16.08
C VAL A 34 16.96 5.91 16.32
N GLY A 35 17.90 5.90 15.37
CA GLY A 35 19.19 5.21 15.56
C GLY A 35 20.01 5.79 16.72
N VAL A 36 20.07 7.12 16.82
CA VAL A 36 20.76 7.81 17.92
C VAL A 36 20.01 7.64 19.25
N MET A 37 18.68 7.54 19.23
CA MET A 37 17.88 7.19 20.41
C MET A 37 18.24 5.79 20.97
N VAL A 38 18.61 4.83 20.11
CA VAL A 38 19.11 3.53 20.58
C VAL A 38 20.48 3.67 21.26
N LEU A 39 21.37 4.52 20.74
CA LEU A 39 22.66 4.78 21.40
C LEU A 39 22.49 5.45 22.76
N LEU A 40 21.45 6.27 22.92
CA LEU A 40 21.11 6.92 24.18
C LEU A 40 20.73 5.93 25.30
N THR A 41 20.22 4.73 24.96
CA THR A 41 19.88 3.70 25.96
C THR A 41 21.05 2.79 26.34
N VAL A 42 22.17 2.86 25.62
CA VAL A 42 23.37 2.05 25.88
C VAL A 42 24.39 2.89 26.66
N ALA A 43 24.45 2.68 27.98
CA ALA A 43 25.29 3.48 28.90
C ALA A 43 26.75 3.69 28.43
N PRO A 44 27.54 2.64 28.07
CA PRO A 44 28.94 2.85 27.66
C PRO A 44 29.06 3.60 26.32
N ALA A 45 28.09 3.47 25.41
CA ALA A 45 28.09 4.18 24.14
C ALA A 45 27.69 5.66 24.33
N TYR A 46 26.71 5.93 25.20
CA TYR A 46 26.29 7.28 25.53
C TYR A 46 27.39 8.04 26.25
N GLU A 47 28.06 7.44 27.25
CA GLU A 47 29.14 8.11 27.98
C GLU A 47 30.29 8.50 27.05
N ALA A 48 30.65 7.63 26.09
CA ALA A 48 31.70 7.90 25.11
C ALA A 48 31.36 9.01 24.09
N ALA A 49 30.08 9.27 23.81
CA ALA A 49 29.65 10.15 22.71
C ALA A 49 28.47 11.08 23.03
N HIS A 50 28.18 11.37 24.30
CA HIS A 50 26.98 12.10 24.75
C HIS A 50 26.78 13.43 24.02
N LEU A 51 27.85 14.22 23.81
CA LEU A 51 27.79 15.48 23.07
C LEU A 51 27.29 15.29 21.62
N TRP A 52 27.74 14.24 20.95
CA TRP A 52 27.33 13.94 19.58
C TRP A 52 25.88 13.45 19.53
N VAL A 53 25.50 12.56 20.45
CA VAL A 53 24.13 12.04 20.59
C VAL A 53 23.14 13.19 20.78
N ASP A 54 23.39 14.05 21.77
CA ASP A 54 22.50 15.16 22.09
C ASP A 54 22.44 16.18 20.94
N THR A 55 23.58 16.50 20.33
CA THR A 55 23.63 17.45 19.18
C THR A 55 22.82 16.94 17.99
N VAL A 56 22.93 15.65 17.66
CA VAL A 56 22.18 15.05 16.55
C VAL A 56 20.68 15.04 16.86
N LEU A 57 20.28 14.70 18.08
CA LEU A 57 18.87 14.71 18.49
C LEU A 57 18.26 16.11 18.42
N TRP A 58 18.98 17.12 18.92
CA TRP A 58 18.57 18.52 18.81
C TRP A 58 18.49 19.00 17.35
N ALA A 59 19.43 18.57 16.49
CA ALA A 59 19.39 18.89 15.07
C ALA A 59 18.16 18.26 14.37
N CYS A 60 17.86 16.99 14.65
CA CYS A 60 16.65 16.31 14.15
C CYS A 60 15.37 16.99 14.65
N TRP A 61 15.31 17.35 15.93
CA TRP A 61 14.18 18.08 16.49
C TRP A 61 14.00 19.45 15.84
N ALA A 62 15.08 20.23 15.70
CA ALA A 62 15.05 21.54 15.07
C ALA A 62 14.53 21.46 13.62
N TYR A 63 14.92 20.41 12.89
CA TYR A 63 14.38 20.12 11.57
C TYR A 63 12.86 19.88 11.60
N PHE A 64 12.34 19.06 12.51
CA PHE A 64 10.90 18.80 12.60
C PHE A 64 10.08 20.01 13.05
N VAL A 65 10.61 20.81 13.97
CA VAL A 65 10.01 22.09 14.37
C VAL A 65 9.96 23.05 13.20
N PHE A 66 11.06 23.17 12.45
CA PHE A 66 11.10 23.98 11.24
C PHE A 66 10.07 23.52 10.21
N GLU A 67 10.01 22.21 9.92
CA GLU A 67 9.04 21.62 9.01
C GLU A 67 7.59 21.92 9.44
N TRP A 68 7.27 21.70 10.73
CA TRP A 68 5.94 21.98 11.28
C TRP A 68 5.59 23.47 11.21
N ALA A 69 6.51 24.36 11.57
CA ALA A 69 6.31 25.80 11.52
C ALA A 69 6.03 26.29 10.09
N VAL A 70 6.75 25.77 9.08
CA VAL A 70 6.52 26.10 7.67
C VAL A 70 5.12 25.64 7.22
N ARG A 71 4.74 24.39 7.54
CA ARG A 71 3.42 23.85 7.19
C ARG A 71 2.28 24.61 7.86
N LEU A 72 2.41 24.90 9.15
CA LEU A 72 1.43 25.65 9.92
C LEU A 72 1.27 27.08 9.40
N ARG A 73 2.39 27.75 9.07
CA ARG A 73 2.36 29.10 8.47
C ARG A 73 1.65 29.08 7.13
N HIS A 74 1.96 28.13 6.25
CA HIS A 74 1.30 28.00 4.95
C HIS A 74 -0.20 27.74 5.11
N ALA A 75 -0.60 26.85 6.02
CA ALA A 75 -2.01 26.58 6.32
C ALA A 75 -2.77 27.80 6.88
N ARG A 76 -2.11 28.61 7.73
CA ARG A 76 -2.67 29.88 8.23
C ARG A 76 -2.84 30.91 7.12
N THR A 77 -1.85 31.07 6.24
CA THR A 77 -1.95 31.97 5.08
C THR A 77 -3.06 31.56 4.13
N ALA A 78 -3.33 30.26 4.01
CA ALA A 78 -4.44 29.71 3.23
C ALA A 78 -5.80 29.72 3.95
N GLN A 79 -5.95 30.43 5.09
CA GLN A 79 -7.20 30.50 5.89
C GLN A 79 -7.71 29.12 6.38
N ARG A 80 -6.85 28.11 6.45
CA ARG A 80 -7.17 26.73 6.87
C ARG A 80 -6.31 26.26 8.06
N GLY A 81 -5.77 27.19 8.83
CA GLY A 81 -4.82 26.89 9.92
C GLY A 81 -5.38 25.93 10.96
N TRP A 82 -6.61 26.17 11.43
CA TRP A 82 -7.31 25.29 12.38
C TRP A 82 -7.64 23.92 11.76
N GLY A 83 -8.02 23.90 10.48
CA GLY A 83 -8.26 22.65 9.75
C GLY A 83 -7.01 21.77 9.62
N TYR A 84 -5.82 22.36 9.48
CA TYR A 84 -4.57 21.61 9.50
C TYR A 84 -4.18 21.16 10.91
N ALA A 85 -4.28 22.04 11.92
CA ALA A 85 -3.89 21.72 13.29
C ALA A 85 -4.68 20.53 13.87
N LEU A 86 -5.98 20.44 13.57
CA LEU A 86 -6.85 19.33 13.99
C LEU A 86 -6.84 18.13 13.02
N SER A 87 -6.10 18.21 11.91
CA SER A 87 -5.95 17.08 11.00
C SER A 87 -5.00 16.04 11.57
N GLY A 88 -5.18 14.77 11.21
CA GLY A 88 -4.27 13.70 11.65
C GLY A 88 -2.78 13.95 11.32
N ARG A 89 -2.47 14.68 10.24
CA ARG A 89 -1.08 15.05 9.90
C ARG A 89 -0.56 16.18 10.79
N GLY A 90 -1.40 17.18 11.09
CA GLY A 90 -1.05 18.29 11.97
C GLY A 90 -0.86 17.83 13.41
N LEU A 91 -1.68 16.90 13.89
CA LEU A 91 -1.53 16.28 15.21
C LEU A 91 -0.21 15.51 15.33
N VAL A 92 0.16 14.73 14.31
CA VAL A 92 1.46 14.02 14.27
C VAL A 92 2.63 15.00 14.21
N ASP A 93 2.54 16.05 13.39
CA ASP A 93 3.59 17.07 13.31
C ASP A 93 3.75 17.83 14.65
N ALA A 94 2.64 18.13 15.33
CA ALA A 94 2.63 18.75 16.65
C ALA A 94 3.19 17.83 17.74
N ALA A 95 2.77 16.56 17.76
CA ALA A 95 3.28 15.57 18.72
C ALA A 95 4.80 15.40 18.58
N ALA A 96 5.32 15.31 17.34
CA ALA A 96 6.75 15.20 17.07
C ALA A 96 7.57 16.42 17.54
N ALA A 97 6.99 17.62 17.48
CA ALA A 97 7.66 18.86 17.87
C ALA A 97 7.56 19.17 19.37
N ILE A 98 6.42 18.83 20.01
CA ILE A 98 6.09 19.26 21.37
C ILE A 98 6.46 18.21 22.43
N ALA A 99 6.41 16.91 22.11
CA ALA A 99 6.53 15.85 23.13
C ALA A 99 7.84 15.92 23.93
N VAL A 100 8.99 16.09 23.26
CA VAL A 100 10.30 16.14 23.92
C VAL A 100 10.45 17.41 24.78
N PRO A 101 10.22 18.65 24.27
CA PRO A 101 10.28 19.85 25.09
C PRO A 101 9.29 19.83 26.27
N LEU A 102 8.08 19.32 26.07
CA LEU A 102 7.08 19.23 27.13
C LEU A 102 7.57 18.33 28.27
N ALA A 103 8.18 17.18 27.97
CA ALA A 103 8.75 16.31 28.98
C ALA A 103 9.91 16.98 29.75
N LEU A 104 10.79 17.71 29.06
CA LEU A 104 11.87 18.47 29.71
C LEU A 104 11.32 19.55 30.66
N VAL A 105 10.29 20.28 30.24
CA VAL A 105 9.65 21.32 31.08
C VAL A 105 8.91 20.72 32.28
N CYS A 106 8.34 19.52 32.12
CA CYS A 106 7.74 18.76 33.22
C CYS A 106 8.77 18.16 34.20
N GLY A 107 10.06 18.40 33.99
CA GLY A 107 11.14 17.93 34.88
C GLY A 107 11.60 16.50 34.61
N ALA A 108 11.30 15.91 33.45
CA ALA A 108 11.84 14.62 33.09
C ALA A 108 13.35 14.73 32.78
N ASP A 109 14.11 13.71 33.20
CA ASP A 109 15.53 13.61 32.84
C ASP A 109 15.71 13.67 31.32
N PRO A 110 16.73 14.39 30.82
CA PRO A 110 16.95 14.54 29.37
C PRO A 110 17.00 13.21 28.61
N ARG A 111 17.62 12.18 29.21
CA ARG A 111 17.68 10.83 28.63
C ARG A 111 16.29 10.24 28.44
N THR A 112 15.43 10.33 29.45
CA THR A 112 14.07 9.79 29.41
C THR A 112 13.17 10.61 28.48
N ALA A 113 13.33 11.95 28.48
CA ALA A 113 12.57 12.84 27.60
C ALA A 113 12.82 12.54 26.11
N TRP A 114 14.08 12.25 25.74
CA TRP A 114 14.44 11.91 24.36
C TRP A 114 13.87 10.58 23.87
N LEU A 115 13.41 9.68 24.75
CA LEU A 115 12.70 8.46 24.34
C LEU A 115 11.37 8.78 23.64
N LEU A 116 10.76 9.94 23.91
CA LEU A 116 9.56 10.41 23.20
C LEU A 116 9.84 10.76 21.74
N ALA A 117 11.11 10.86 21.32
CA ALA A 117 11.48 10.99 19.91
C ALA A 117 11.00 9.80 19.06
N ILE A 118 10.66 8.65 19.67
CA ILE A 118 10.02 7.53 18.96
C ILE A 118 8.74 7.94 18.22
N LEU A 119 8.05 8.98 18.70
CA LEU A 119 6.85 9.53 18.04
C LEU A 119 7.17 10.08 16.63
N TRP A 120 8.43 10.37 16.30
CA TRP A 120 8.84 10.76 14.96
C TRP A 120 8.57 9.66 13.92
N VAL A 121 8.54 8.39 14.31
CA VAL A 121 8.16 7.26 13.45
C VAL A 121 6.72 7.41 12.93
N LEU A 122 5.83 8.04 13.69
CA LEU A 122 4.45 8.30 13.25
C LEU A 122 4.39 9.21 12.01
N LYS A 123 5.41 10.04 11.76
CA LYS A 123 5.49 10.87 10.55
C LYS A 123 5.63 10.03 9.28
N VAL A 124 6.18 8.82 9.38
CA VAL A 124 6.40 7.89 8.26
C VAL A 124 5.09 7.24 7.81
N VAL A 125 4.17 6.99 8.75
CA VAL A 125 2.92 6.25 8.54
C VAL A 125 2.07 6.78 7.36
N PRO A 126 1.79 8.10 7.24
CA PRO A 126 0.98 8.63 6.14
C PRO A 126 1.58 8.48 4.73
N GLY A 127 2.88 8.23 4.62
CA GLY A 127 3.60 8.06 3.36
C GLY A 127 3.65 6.62 2.86
N ILE A 128 3.24 5.63 3.67
CA ILE A 128 3.29 4.21 3.30
C ILE A 128 2.00 3.83 2.55
N PRO A 129 2.05 3.49 1.25
CA PRO A 129 0.85 3.12 0.49
C PRO A 129 0.12 1.88 1.05
N GLY A 130 0.89 0.90 1.55
CA GLY A 130 0.35 -0.33 2.13
C GLY A 130 -0.51 -0.08 3.38
N LEU A 131 -0.11 0.85 4.27
CA LEU A 131 -0.92 1.19 5.45
C LEU A 131 -2.25 1.84 5.09
N ARG A 132 -2.32 2.54 3.95
CA ARG A 132 -3.58 3.09 3.45
C ARG A 132 -4.51 2.00 2.96
N GLN A 133 -3.98 0.99 2.25
CA GLN A 133 -4.77 -0.18 1.84
C GLN A 133 -5.24 -0.95 3.07
N LEU A 134 -4.36 -1.21 4.05
CA LEU A 134 -4.72 -1.82 5.32
C LEU A 134 -5.86 -1.06 6.02
N ARG A 135 -5.76 0.27 6.13
CA ARG A 135 -6.82 1.09 6.74
C ARG A 135 -8.16 0.95 6.01
N ARG A 136 -8.15 0.90 4.67
CA ARG A 136 -9.39 0.72 3.89
C ARG A 136 -9.99 -0.66 4.14
N VAL A 137 -9.17 -1.71 4.09
CA VAL A 137 -9.60 -3.08 4.37
C VAL A 137 -10.18 -3.18 5.79
N LEU A 138 -9.52 -2.63 6.80
CA LEU A 138 -10.02 -2.61 8.18
C LEU A 138 -11.37 -1.89 8.33
N VAL A 139 -11.60 -0.81 7.58
CA VAL A 139 -12.88 -0.08 7.63
C VAL A 139 -13.99 -0.86 6.93
N ILE A 140 -13.69 -1.42 5.75
CA ILE A 140 -14.65 -2.17 4.93
C ILE A 140 -15.03 -3.49 5.63
N GLU A 141 -14.04 -4.23 6.14
CA GLU A 141 -14.22 -5.52 6.83
C GLU A 141 -14.44 -5.36 8.34
N SER A 142 -14.73 -4.15 8.83
CA SER A 142 -14.86 -3.86 10.27
C SER A 142 -15.92 -4.72 10.97
N GLY A 143 -17.05 -5.00 10.30
CA GLY A 143 -18.11 -5.85 10.83
C GLY A 143 -17.64 -7.28 11.12
N PRO A 144 -17.20 -8.04 10.09
CA PRO A 144 -16.64 -9.38 10.28
C PRO A 144 -15.47 -9.42 11.27
N LEU A 145 -14.53 -8.46 11.20
CA LEU A 145 -13.40 -8.39 12.13
C LEU A 145 -13.85 -8.17 13.59
N LEU A 146 -14.87 -7.34 13.81
CA LEU A 146 -15.47 -7.17 15.13
C LEU A 146 -16.09 -8.47 15.63
N SER A 147 -16.80 -9.21 14.78
CA SER A 147 -17.36 -10.52 15.16
C SER A 147 -16.27 -11.50 15.59
N VAL A 148 -15.17 -11.59 14.83
CA VAL A 148 -14.04 -12.47 15.20
C VAL A 148 -13.34 -11.98 16.47
N LEU A 149 -13.20 -10.66 16.68
CA LEU A 149 -12.68 -10.09 17.92
C LEU A 149 -13.53 -10.46 19.14
N VAL A 150 -14.85 -10.38 19.02
CA VAL A 150 -15.78 -10.76 20.10
C VAL A 150 -15.67 -12.25 20.42
N ILE A 151 -15.64 -13.11 19.39
CA ILE A 151 -15.44 -14.56 19.57
C ILE A 151 -14.09 -14.85 20.24
N PHE A 152 -13.01 -14.17 19.80
CA PHE A 152 -11.68 -14.30 20.38
C PHE A 152 -11.67 -13.95 21.88
N LEU A 153 -12.25 -12.80 22.26
CA LEU A 153 -12.34 -12.38 23.65
C LEU A 153 -13.21 -13.31 24.49
N MET A 154 -14.29 -13.83 23.92
CA MET A 154 -15.16 -14.80 24.60
C MET A 154 -14.41 -16.11 24.89
N VAL A 155 -13.69 -16.66 23.91
CA VAL A 155 -12.88 -17.87 24.09
C VAL A 155 -11.78 -17.63 25.13
N LEU A 156 -11.09 -16.49 25.10
CA LEU A 156 -10.08 -16.13 26.09
C LEU A 156 -10.65 -16.12 27.51
N PHE A 157 -11.78 -15.45 27.72
CA PHE A 157 -12.37 -15.32 29.05
C PHE A 157 -12.90 -16.67 29.56
N LEU A 158 -13.56 -17.45 28.71
CA LEU A 158 -14.03 -18.80 29.06
C LEU A 158 -12.86 -19.73 29.40
N ALA A 159 -11.79 -19.70 28.61
CA ALA A 159 -10.57 -20.49 28.86
C ALA A 159 -9.92 -20.12 30.19
N SER A 160 -9.79 -18.82 30.46
CA SER A 160 -9.23 -18.29 31.71
C SER A 160 -10.02 -18.75 32.93
N VAL A 161 -11.35 -18.63 32.91
CA VAL A 161 -12.22 -19.06 34.02
C VAL A 161 -12.18 -20.59 34.19
N ALA A 162 -12.19 -21.35 33.09
CA ALA A 162 -12.14 -22.81 33.13
C ALA A 162 -10.83 -23.31 33.77
N VAL A 163 -9.67 -22.81 33.34
CA VAL A 163 -8.39 -23.22 33.91
C VAL A 163 -8.21 -22.72 35.33
N TYR A 164 -8.67 -21.50 35.65
CA TYR A 164 -8.73 -21.03 37.03
C TYR A 164 -9.52 -22.01 37.91
N PHE A 165 -10.70 -22.44 37.46
CA PHE A 165 -11.54 -23.37 38.23
C PHE A 165 -10.84 -24.72 38.50
N PHE A 166 -10.15 -25.27 37.50
CA PHE A 166 -9.50 -26.59 37.63
C PHE A 166 -8.12 -26.55 38.31
N GLU A 167 -7.38 -25.45 38.22
CA GLU A 167 -5.97 -25.38 38.67
C GLU A 167 -5.77 -24.55 39.94
N ARG A 168 -6.75 -23.74 40.40
CA ARG A 168 -6.57 -22.84 41.56
C ARG A 168 -6.14 -23.55 42.86
N GLU A 169 -6.56 -24.79 43.07
CA GLU A 169 -6.27 -25.55 44.28
C GLU A 169 -4.87 -26.17 44.25
N VAL A 170 -4.40 -26.59 43.06
CA VAL A 170 -3.11 -27.26 42.87
C VAL A 170 -1.99 -26.27 42.58
N GLN A 171 -2.31 -25.16 41.90
CA GLN A 171 -1.36 -24.13 41.50
C GLN A 171 -1.83 -22.71 41.92
N PRO A 172 -2.01 -22.42 43.22
CA PRO A 172 -2.52 -21.12 43.68
C PRO A 172 -1.58 -19.95 43.36
N GLY A 173 -0.26 -20.19 43.28
CA GLY A 173 0.71 -19.16 42.90
C GLY A 173 0.60 -18.69 41.44
N THR A 174 0.03 -19.54 40.57
CA THR A 174 0.00 -19.33 39.12
C THR A 174 -1.42 -19.10 38.60
N PHE A 175 -2.36 -19.95 39.00
CA PHE A 175 -3.77 -19.90 38.62
C PHE A 175 -4.66 -19.44 39.78
N GLY A 176 -4.11 -18.70 40.75
CA GLY A 176 -4.86 -18.19 41.91
C GLY A 176 -5.81 -17.03 41.62
N SER A 177 -5.79 -16.47 40.41
CA SER A 177 -6.72 -15.42 40.00
C SER A 177 -7.07 -15.53 38.52
N VAL A 178 -8.26 -15.05 38.14
CA VAL A 178 -8.70 -15.03 36.73
C VAL A 178 -7.74 -14.21 35.85
N PRO A 179 -7.24 -13.00 36.24
CA PRO A 179 -6.27 -12.27 35.43
C PRO A 179 -4.96 -13.04 35.20
N ALA A 180 -4.47 -13.80 36.19
CA ALA A 180 -3.29 -14.63 36.01
C ALA A 180 -3.55 -15.79 35.03
N ALA A 181 -4.72 -16.43 35.13
CA ALA A 181 -5.15 -17.44 34.15
C ALA A 181 -5.38 -16.85 32.75
N LEU A 182 -5.78 -15.58 32.66
CA LEU A 182 -5.97 -14.87 31.39
C LEU A 182 -4.64 -14.65 30.66
N TRP A 183 -3.55 -14.36 31.37
CA TRP A 183 -2.21 -14.28 30.77
C TRP A 183 -1.84 -15.59 30.06
N TRP A 184 -2.03 -16.73 30.74
CA TRP A 184 -1.82 -18.05 30.15
C TRP A 184 -2.73 -18.30 28.95
N ALA A 185 -4.02 -17.94 29.05
CA ALA A 185 -4.98 -18.11 27.96
C ALA A 185 -4.59 -17.29 26.73
N VAL A 186 -4.12 -16.04 26.91
CA VAL A 186 -3.60 -15.20 25.83
C VAL A 186 -2.38 -15.85 25.19
N ALA A 187 -1.39 -16.27 25.99
CA ALA A 187 -0.17 -16.89 25.47
C ALA A 187 -0.44 -18.19 24.70
N THR A 188 -1.40 -18.99 25.16
CA THR A 188 -1.76 -20.27 24.54
C THR A 188 -2.61 -20.08 23.28
N LEU A 189 -3.65 -19.24 23.36
CA LEU A 189 -4.58 -18.99 22.25
C LEU A 189 -3.90 -18.28 21.08
N THR A 190 -2.94 -17.39 21.36
CA THR A 190 -2.13 -16.70 20.34
C THR A 190 -0.96 -17.53 19.82
N THR A 191 -0.89 -18.83 20.17
CA THR A 191 0.18 -19.77 19.76
C THR A 191 1.60 -19.34 20.18
N THR A 192 1.73 -18.45 21.18
CA THR A 192 3.02 -17.97 21.69
C THR A 192 3.68 -19.02 22.59
N GLY A 193 2.94 -19.51 23.58
CA GLY A 193 3.36 -20.63 24.44
C GLY A 193 4.71 -20.45 25.13
N TYR A 194 4.86 -19.42 25.99
CA TYR A 194 6.11 -19.16 26.72
C TYR A 194 6.63 -20.36 27.53
N GLY A 195 5.72 -21.23 27.99
CA GLY A 195 6.07 -22.40 28.80
C GLY A 195 6.42 -22.07 30.26
N ASP A 196 6.17 -20.83 30.69
CA ASP A 196 6.30 -20.35 32.06
C ASP A 196 5.25 -20.97 32.99
N VAL A 197 4.03 -21.15 32.48
CA VAL A 197 2.88 -21.65 33.25
C VAL A 197 2.04 -22.61 32.41
N VAL A 198 1.70 -23.78 32.96
CA VAL A 198 0.90 -24.80 32.25
C VAL A 198 -0.05 -25.55 33.20
N PRO A 199 -1.26 -25.92 32.75
CA PRO A 199 -2.15 -26.77 33.54
C PRO A 199 -1.54 -28.16 33.78
N ILE A 200 -1.58 -28.64 35.01
CA ILE A 200 -1.04 -29.97 35.37
C ILE A 200 -2.13 -30.99 35.64
N THR A 201 -3.36 -30.56 35.92
CA THR A 201 -4.50 -31.46 36.09
C THR A 201 -4.97 -32.01 34.75
N LEU A 202 -5.53 -33.22 34.75
CA LEU A 202 -6.14 -33.81 33.57
C LEU A 202 -7.23 -32.91 32.93
N PRO A 203 -8.24 -32.40 33.68
CA PRO A 203 -9.24 -31.49 33.11
C PRO A 203 -8.62 -30.18 32.61
N GLY A 204 -7.64 -29.61 33.31
CA GLY A 204 -6.92 -28.42 32.86
C GLY A 204 -6.19 -28.63 31.53
N ARG A 205 -5.56 -29.80 31.33
CA ARG A 205 -4.91 -30.18 30.06
C ARG A 205 -5.91 -30.38 28.92
N LEU A 206 -7.09 -30.94 29.19
CA LEU A 206 -8.16 -31.07 28.19
C LEU A 206 -8.66 -29.69 27.74
N VAL A 207 -8.85 -28.75 28.69
CA VAL A 207 -9.18 -27.36 28.37
C VAL A 207 -8.05 -26.73 27.53
N ALA A 208 -6.80 -26.92 27.91
CA ALA A 208 -5.66 -26.42 27.13
C ALA A 208 -5.65 -26.93 25.68
N ALA A 209 -5.89 -28.23 25.47
CA ALA A 209 -5.97 -28.81 24.14
C ALA A 209 -7.09 -28.18 23.30
N LEU A 210 -8.28 -27.97 23.90
CA LEU A 210 -9.39 -27.31 23.23
C LEU A 210 -9.05 -25.85 22.87
N VAL A 211 -8.44 -25.11 23.79
CA VAL A 211 -8.01 -23.72 23.59
C VAL A 211 -7.02 -23.61 22.43
N MET A 212 -6.06 -24.53 22.32
CA MET A 212 -5.11 -24.56 21.21
C MET A 212 -5.82 -24.74 19.86
N ILE A 213 -6.79 -25.66 19.77
CA ILE A 213 -7.59 -25.88 18.55
C ILE A 213 -8.42 -24.63 18.21
N CYS A 214 -9.09 -24.04 19.21
CA CYS A 214 -9.86 -22.81 19.03
C CYS A 214 -8.98 -21.63 18.59
N GLY A 215 -7.77 -21.50 19.14
CA GLY A 215 -6.82 -20.45 18.79
C GLY A 215 -6.43 -20.48 17.33
N LEU A 216 -6.09 -21.66 16.82
CA LEU A 216 -5.82 -21.87 15.40
C LEU A 216 -7.02 -21.49 14.51
N GLY A 217 -8.23 -21.87 14.91
CA GLY A 217 -9.46 -21.53 14.19
C GLY A 217 -9.72 -20.02 14.13
N VAL A 218 -9.67 -19.35 15.28
CA VAL A 218 -9.93 -17.90 15.38
C VAL A 218 -8.86 -17.09 14.66
N PHE A 219 -7.58 -17.47 14.78
CA PHE A 219 -6.49 -16.82 14.04
C PHE A 219 -6.64 -17.04 12.52
N GLY A 220 -7.03 -18.25 12.11
CA GLY A 220 -7.36 -18.56 10.71
C GLY A 220 -8.43 -17.64 10.14
N LEU A 221 -9.50 -17.38 10.90
CA LEU A 221 -10.55 -16.43 10.49
C LEU A 221 -10.02 -15.00 10.33
N TRP A 222 -9.20 -14.51 11.28
CA TRP A 222 -8.56 -13.19 11.17
C TRP A 222 -7.71 -13.07 9.90
N THR A 223 -6.84 -14.05 9.66
CA THR A 223 -5.97 -14.05 8.47
C THR A 223 -6.78 -14.17 7.18
N GLY A 224 -7.84 -14.98 7.16
CA GLY A 224 -8.71 -15.19 6.01
C GLY A 224 -9.45 -13.91 5.60
N ILE A 225 -10.09 -13.22 6.56
CA ILE A 225 -10.82 -11.97 6.31
C ILE A 225 -9.87 -10.87 5.81
N LEU A 226 -8.68 -10.75 6.42
CA LEU A 226 -7.70 -9.77 5.95
C LEU A 226 -7.21 -10.12 4.54
N ALA A 227 -6.91 -11.38 4.27
CA ALA A 227 -6.44 -11.82 2.95
C ALA A 227 -7.49 -11.58 1.86
N THR A 228 -8.76 -11.92 2.10
CA THR A 228 -9.85 -11.66 1.14
C THR A 228 -10.07 -10.17 0.94
N GLY A 229 -10.02 -9.37 2.01
CA GLY A 229 -10.14 -7.91 1.94
C GLY A 229 -9.00 -7.25 1.15
N PHE A 230 -7.75 -7.67 1.37
CA PHE A 230 -6.61 -7.21 0.58
C PHE A 230 -6.69 -7.63 -0.88
N ALA A 231 -7.14 -8.86 -1.16
CA ALA A 231 -7.36 -9.33 -2.53
C ALA A 231 -8.45 -8.51 -3.23
N ALA A 232 -9.55 -8.19 -2.54
CA ALA A 232 -10.63 -7.36 -3.07
C ALA A 232 -10.17 -5.93 -3.37
N GLU A 233 -9.45 -5.27 -2.45
CA GLU A 233 -8.92 -3.92 -2.66
C GLU A 233 -7.87 -3.89 -3.78
N THR A 234 -6.98 -4.88 -3.85
CA THR A 234 -5.98 -4.97 -4.93
C THR A 234 -6.64 -5.16 -6.28
N ARG A 235 -7.67 -6.02 -6.37
CA ARG A 235 -8.45 -6.21 -7.60
C ARG A 235 -9.16 -4.92 -8.01
N ARG A 236 -9.75 -4.19 -7.06
CA ARG A 236 -10.38 -2.89 -7.29
C ARG A 236 -9.39 -1.84 -7.79
N ASP A 237 -8.23 -1.71 -7.15
CA ASP A 237 -7.17 -0.79 -7.56
C ASP A 237 -6.66 -1.10 -8.98
N ASN A 238 -6.52 -2.39 -9.32
CA ASN A 238 -6.14 -2.81 -10.66
C ASN A 238 -7.24 -2.51 -11.68
N PHE A 239 -8.50 -2.81 -11.37
CA PHE A 239 -9.64 -2.47 -12.24
C PHE A 239 -9.69 -0.98 -12.55
N LEU A 240 -9.54 -0.09 -11.56
CA LEU A 240 -9.57 1.35 -11.77
C LEU A 240 -8.42 1.83 -12.67
N LYS A 241 -7.21 1.29 -12.49
CA LYS A 241 -6.06 1.60 -13.35
C LYS A 241 -6.27 1.13 -14.79
N THR A 242 -6.82 -0.07 -14.96
CA THR A 242 -7.15 -0.61 -16.29
C THR A 242 -8.25 0.22 -16.92
N TRP A 243 -9.34 0.51 -16.21
CA TRP A 243 -10.43 1.37 -16.69
C TRP A 243 -9.92 2.73 -17.18
N GLU A 244 -9.09 3.41 -16.38
CA GLU A 244 -8.52 4.71 -16.77
C GLU A 244 -7.72 4.56 -18.08
N SER A 245 -6.93 3.49 -18.20
CA SER A 245 -6.14 3.19 -19.39
C SER A 245 -7.03 2.88 -20.61
N VAL A 246 -8.14 2.14 -20.42
CA VAL A 246 -9.11 1.78 -21.46
C VAL A 246 -9.85 3.02 -21.95
N SER A 247 -10.34 3.85 -21.04
CA SER A 247 -11.09 5.07 -21.35
C SER A 247 -10.28 6.11 -22.14
N LYS A 248 -8.94 6.06 -22.05
CA LYS A 248 -8.05 6.94 -22.83
C LYS A 248 -7.91 6.50 -24.28
N VAL A 249 -8.18 5.24 -24.59
CA VAL A 249 -8.13 4.75 -25.98
C VAL A 249 -9.41 5.23 -26.69
N PRO A 250 -9.31 6.09 -27.72
CA PRO A 250 -10.48 6.63 -28.41
C PRO A 250 -11.44 5.55 -28.91
N PHE A 251 -10.91 4.39 -29.27
CA PHE A 251 -11.67 3.21 -29.67
C PHE A 251 -12.69 2.75 -28.62
N PHE A 252 -12.31 2.71 -27.34
CA PHE A 252 -13.21 2.29 -26.24
C PHE A 252 -13.99 3.45 -25.64
N ALA A 253 -13.62 4.71 -25.93
CA ALA A 253 -14.33 5.88 -25.43
C ALA A 253 -15.76 6.00 -25.98
N ALA A 254 -16.04 5.39 -27.14
CA ALA A 254 -17.39 5.31 -27.71
C ALA A 254 -18.30 4.32 -26.97
N LEU A 255 -17.75 3.43 -26.14
CA LEU A 255 -18.54 2.48 -25.36
C LEU A 255 -19.18 3.17 -24.15
N GLY A 256 -20.43 2.82 -23.86
CA GLY A 256 -21.08 3.22 -22.61
C GLY A 256 -20.38 2.65 -21.37
N PRO A 257 -20.56 3.24 -20.18
CA PRO A 257 -19.88 2.79 -18.96
C PRO A 257 -20.08 1.29 -18.63
N SER A 258 -21.25 0.73 -18.90
CA SER A 258 -21.49 -0.70 -18.69
C SER A 258 -20.64 -1.58 -19.61
N ALA A 259 -20.50 -1.22 -20.88
CA ALA A 259 -19.70 -1.96 -21.84
C ALA A 259 -18.19 -1.85 -21.55
N ILE A 260 -17.71 -0.70 -21.10
CA ILE A 260 -16.30 -0.55 -20.67
C ILE A 260 -16.02 -1.47 -19.47
N ALA A 261 -16.96 -1.64 -18.54
CA ALA A 261 -16.78 -2.53 -17.39
C ALA A 261 -16.57 -3.98 -17.85
N ASP A 262 -17.40 -4.45 -18.78
CA ASP A 262 -17.30 -5.79 -19.38
C ASP A 262 -15.94 -5.98 -20.07
N VAL A 263 -15.50 -5.00 -20.86
CA VAL A 263 -14.22 -5.07 -21.60
C VAL A 263 -13.01 -5.00 -20.66
N THR A 264 -13.09 -4.26 -19.57
CA THR A 264 -11.97 -4.08 -18.62
C THR A 264 -11.52 -5.42 -18.01
N HIS A 265 -12.43 -6.40 -17.88
CA HIS A 265 -12.11 -7.74 -17.39
C HIS A 265 -11.46 -8.64 -18.44
N MET A 266 -11.62 -8.32 -19.72
CA MET A 266 -11.07 -9.04 -20.87
C MET A 266 -9.66 -8.56 -21.22
N LEU A 267 -9.28 -7.37 -20.74
CA LEU A 267 -8.01 -6.74 -21.05
C LEU A 267 -6.95 -7.02 -19.99
N ARG A 268 -5.75 -7.41 -20.45
CA ARG A 268 -4.56 -7.55 -19.59
C ARG A 268 -3.64 -6.36 -19.81
N THR A 269 -3.17 -5.73 -18.74
CA THR A 269 -2.19 -4.63 -18.83
C THR A 269 -0.77 -5.18 -18.86
N MET A 270 0.04 -4.68 -19.78
CA MET A 270 1.46 -5.03 -19.93
C MET A 270 2.31 -3.75 -19.99
N ASP A 271 3.29 -3.62 -19.09
CA ASP A 271 4.27 -2.54 -19.10
C ASP A 271 5.57 -3.04 -19.72
N LEU A 272 6.01 -2.41 -20.81
CA LEU A 272 7.19 -2.82 -21.56
C LEU A 272 8.25 -1.71 -21.59
N PRO A 273 9.53 -2.02 -21.28
CA PRO A 273 10.62 -1.06 -21.41
C PRO A 273 10.88 -0.72 -22.89
N PRO A 274 11.66 0.33 -23.19
CA PRO A 274 12.07 0.63 -24.55
C PRO A 274 12.92 -0.49 -25.17
N ARG A 275 12.85 -0.63 -26.50
CA ARG A 275 13.58 -1.62 -27.33
C ARG A 275 13.17 -3.07 -27.09
N THR A 276 11.95 -3.31 -26.64
CA THR A 276 11.37 -4.65 -26.51
C THR A 276 10.57 -4.99 -27.76
N MET A 277 10.89 -6.14 -28.37
CA MET A 277 10.15 -6.67 -29.52
C MET A 277 8.88 -7.35 -29.04
N ILE A 278 7.73 -6.83 -29.47
CA ILE A 278 6.39 -7.28 -29.05
C ILE A 278 5.89 -8.35 -30.02
N ILE A 279 6.01 -8.08 -31.32
CA ILE A 279 5.52 -8.95 -32.39
C ILE A 279 6.68 -9.24 -33.34
N ARG A 280 6.81 -10.49 -33.77
CA ARG A 280 7.67 -10.91 -34.88
C ARG A 280 6.81 -11.30 -36.07
N LYS A 281 7.19 -10.79 -37.26
CA LYS A 281 6.55 -11.14 -38.53
C LYS A 281 6.58 -12.66 -38.75
N GLY A 282 5.46 -13.21 -39.23
CA GLY A 282 5.31 -14.63 -39.56
C GLY A 282 5.00 -15.55 -38.39
N GLN A 283 4.98 -15.06 -37.15
CA GLN A 283 4.51 -15.84 -36.00
C GLN A 283 2.99 -15.92 -35.97
N GLN A 284 2.45 -16.91 -35.24
CA GLN A 284 1.02 -16.93 -34.95
C GLN A 284 0.65 -15.77 -34.01
N GLY A 285 -0.49 -15.14 -34.30
CA GLY A 285 -1.06 -14.06 -33.51
C GLY A 285 -2.42 -14.44 -32.97
N ASP A 286 -2.50 -14.53 -31.65
CA ASP A 286 -3.67 -14.94 -30.86
C ASP A 286 -4.23 -13.80 -29.99
N CYS A 287 -3.65 -12.61 -30.10
CA CYS A 287 -4.06 -11.41 -29.36
C CYS A 287 -3.80 -10.13 -30.16
N MET A 288 -4.46 -9.03 -29.78
CA MET A 288 -4.15 -7.68 -30.25
C MET A 288 -3.83 -6.75 -29.09
N TYR A 289 -3.26 -5.58 -29.40
CA TYR A 289 -2.73 -4.64 -28.43
C TYR A 289 -3.29 -3.24 -28.65
N PHE A 290 -3.65 -2.56 -27.56
CA PHE A 290 -3.99 -1.13 -27.54
C PHE A 290 -2.93 -0.36 -26.76
N ILE A 291 -2.52 0.81 -27.26
CA ILE A 291 -1.47 1.63 -26.65
C ILE A 291 -2.14 2.61 -25.68
N ALA A 292 -2.10 2.28 -24.39
CA ALA A 292 -2.65 3.15 -23.35
C ALA A 292 -1.69 4.29 -22.95
N ALA A 293 -0.38 4.09 -23.09
CA ALA A 293 0.62 5.14 -22.96
C ALA A 293 1.92 4.70 -23.65
N GLY A 294 2.68 5.65 -24.21
CA GLY A 294 3.96 5.38 -24.85
C GLY A 294 3.87 5.34 -26.37
N GLU A 295 4.84 4.66 -26.99
CA GLU A 295 5.00 4.62 -28.46
C GLU A 295 5.66 3.30 -28.88
N VAL A 296 5.23 2.78 -30.02
CA VAL A 296 5.80 1.61 -30.69
C VAL A 296 6.14 1.94 -32.14
N GLU A 297 7.14 1.25 -32.68
CA GLU A 297 7.54 1.33 -34.08
C GLU A 297 7.20 0.00 -34.77
N VAL A 298 6.47 0.11 -35.89
CA VAL A 298 6.11 -0.98 -36.79
C VAL A 298 7.09 -0.96 -37.97
N ASP A 299 7.77 -2.08 -38.18
CA ASP A 299 8.76 -2.27 -39.24
C ASP A 299 8.11 -2.96 -40.44
N LEU A 300 7.81 -2.18 -41.47
CA LEU A 300 7.23 -2.62 -42.73
C LEU A 300 8.29 -2.64 -43.84
N PRO A 301 8.09 -3.43 -44.92
CA PRO A 301 9.01 -3.43 -46.06
C PRO A 301 9.17 -2.01 -46.64
N GLY A 302 10.32 -1.38 -46.43
CA GLY A 302 10.63 -0.05 -46.97
C GLY A 302 10.09 1.15 -46.17
N LYS A 303 9.39 0.95 -45.04
CA LYS A 303 8.88 2.05 -44.22
C LYS A 303 8.78 1.68 -42.73
N LYS A 304 9.10 2.63 -41.87
CA LYS A 304 8.85 2.54 -40.42
C LYS A 304 7.71 3.46 -40.03
N VAL A 305 6.69 2.91 -39.39
CA VAL A 305 5.50 3.64 -38.94
C VAL A 305 5.49 3.66 -37.41
N ARG A 306 5.29 4.83 -36.80
CA ARG A 306 5.16 4.95 -35.35
C ARG A 306 3.71 5.05 -34.96
N LEU A 307 3.33 4.27 -33.95
CA LEU A 307 2.01 4.29 -33.34
C LEU A 307 2.15 4.82 -31.90
N SER A 308 1.39 5.86 -31.59
CA SER A 308 1.37 6.53 -30.28
C SER A 308 0.13 6.14 -29.46
N GLU A 309 0.00 6.73 -28.27
CA GLU A 309 -1.16 6.60 -27.38
C GLU A 309 -2.50 6.71 -28.12
N GLY A 310 -3.43 5.80 -27.80
CA GLY A 310 -4.75 5.68 -28.43
C GLY A 310 -4.80 4.78 -29.67
N ALA A 311 -3.66 4.44 -30.28
CA ALA A 311 -3.61 3.52 -31.41
C ALA A 311 -3.64 2.04 -30.95
N PHE A 312 -3.92 1.14 -31.88
CA PHE A 312 -3.91 -0.30 -31.68
C PHE A 312 -3.21 -1.05 -32.83
N PHE A 313 -2.77 -2.27 -32.56
CA PHE A 313 -2.10 -3.13 -33.54
C PHE A 313 -2.29 -4.62 -33.24
N GLY A 314 -2.11 -5.45 -34.27
CA GLY A 314 -2.22 -6.91 -34.19
C GLY A 314 -3.60 -7.45 -34.56
N GLU A 315 -4.57 -6.58 -34.85
CA GLU A 315 -5.92 -6.90 -35.32
C GLU A 315 -5.92 -7.74 -36.60
N MET A 316 -4.98 -7.47 -37.51
CA MET A 316 -4.90 -8.18 -38.81
C MET A 316 -4.70 -9.69 -38.64
N ALA A 317 -3.97 -10.10 -37.60
CA ALA A 317 -3.79 -11.51 -37.32
C ALA A 317 -5.11 -12.15 -36.87
N LEU A 318 -5.92 -11.45 -36.06
CA LEU A 318 -7.17 -11.99 -35.50
C LEU A 318 -8.29 -12.12 -36.54
N LEU A 319 -8.29 -11.26 -37.57
CA LEU A 319 -9.27 -11.27 -38.66
C LEU A 319 -8.85 -12.15 -39.84
N GLY A 320 -7.54 -12.33 -40.04
CA GLY A 320 -6.97 -13.07 -41.16
C GLY A 320 -6.57 -14.51 -40.82
N ASN A 321 -5.43 -14.95 -41.35
CA ASN A 321 -4.93 -16.32 -41.19
C ASN A 321 -4.11 -16.54 -39.90
N ASN A 322 -4.39 -15.77 -38.84
CA ASN A 322 -3.63 -15.81 -37.57
C ASN A 322 -2.12 -15.58 -37.69
N LEU A 323 -1.62 -14.95 -38.75
CA LEU A 323 -0.19 -14.65 -38.92
C LEU A 323 0.10 -13.16 -38.69
N ARG A 324 1.21 -12.89 -38.01
CA ARG A 324 1.70 -11.53 -37.75
C ARG A 324 2.30 -10.92 -39.01
N SER A 325 1.82 -9.74 -39.40
CA SER A 325 2.20 -9.06 -40.65
C SER A 325 3.55 -8.32 -40.58
N ALA A 326 3.95 -7.83 -39.41
CA ALA A 326 5.10 -6.96 -39.23
C ALA A 326 5.85 -7.21 -37.92
N ASN A 327 7.10 -6.74 -37.84
CA ASN A 327 7.81 -6.67 -36.56
C ASN A 327 7.39 -5.40 -35.83
N ILE A 328 7.15 -5.48 -34.53
CA ILE A 328 6.76 -4.31 -33.71
C ILE A 328 7.65 -4.24 -32.49
N THR A 329 8.25 -3.08 -32.24
CA THR A 329 9.19 -2.84 -31.14
C THR A 329 8.84 -1.57 -30.37
N THR A 330 8.97 -1.57 -29.05
CA THR A 330 8.78 -0.36 -28.23
C THR A 330 9.91 0.65 -28.44
N THR A 331 9.59 1.95 -28.54
CA THR A 331 10.60 3.02 -28.62
C THR A 331 10.82 3.68 -27.25
N ARG A 332 9.79 3.70 -26.40
CA ARG A 332 9.77 4.27 -25.04
C ARG A 332 9.18 3.25 -24.06
N LEU A 333 9.16 3.60 -22.77
CA LEU A 333 8.37 2.87 -21.79
C LEU A 333 6.90 2.96 -22.20
N SER A 334 6.30 1.81 -22.54
CA SER A 334 4.96 1.73 -23.11
C SER A 334 4.07 0.82 -22.29
N LYS A 335 2.86 1.30 -21.99
CA LYS A 335 1.79 0.53 -21.36
C LYS A 335 0.80 0.10 -22.43
N LEU A 336 0.63 -1.21 -22.55
CA LEU A 336 -0.24 -1.84 -23.53
C LEU A 336 -1.40 -2.55 -22.83
N LEU A 337 -2.55 -2.58 -23.50
CA LEU A 337 -3.70 -3.40 -23.12
C LEU A 337 -3.81 -4.52 -24.15
N VAL A 338 -3.76 -5.76 -23.68
CA VAL A 338 -3.79 -6.97 -24.50
C VAL A 338 -5.21 -7.53 -24.49
N LEU A 339 -5.75 -7.84 -25.67
CA LEU A 339 -7.03 -8.51 -25.86
C LEU A 339 -6.80 -9.82 -26.62
N ASP A 340 -7.13 -10.94 -25.99
CA ASP A 340 -6.96 -12.28 -26.58
C ASP A 340 -8.04 -12.56 -27.65
N LEU A 341 -7.78 -13.49 -28.57
CA LEU A 341 -8.65 -13.79 -29.72
C LEU A 341 -10.07 -14.21 -29.30
N VAL A 342 -10.18 -15.00 -28.24
CA VAL A 342 -11.49 -15.45 -27.71
C VAL A 342 -12.31 -14.25 -27.24
N ASP A 343 -11.67 -13.38 -26.47
CA ASP A 343 -12.27 -12.17 -25.93
C ASP A 343 -12.58 -11.15 -27.05
N PHE A 344 -11.70 -11.01 -28.03
CA PHE A 344 -11.94 -10.20 -29.22
C PHE A 344 -13.22 -10.63 -29.95
N ARG A 345 -13.37 -11.94 -30.23
CA ARG A 345 -14.57 -12.45 -30.92
C ARG A 345 -15.84 -12.20 -30.11
N LEU A 346 -15.78 -12.38 -28.78
CA LEU A 346 -16.90 -12.07 -27.89
C LEU A 346 -17.27 -10.58 -27.93
N LEU A 347 -16.26 -9.70 -27.91
CA LEU A 347 -16.44 -8.25 -27.98
C LEU A 347 -17.11 -7.83 -29.30
N MET A 348 -16.63 -8.36 -30.44
CA MET A 348 -17.20 -8.08 -31.75
C MET A 348 -18.64 -8.58 -31.88
N ALA A 349 -18.96 -9.74 -31.30
CA ALA A 349 -20.32 -10.27 -31.29
C ALA A 349 -21.29 -9.40 -30.46
N ARG A 350 -20.82 -8.79 -29.37
CA ARG A 350 -21.66 -7.93 -28.50
C ARG A 350 -21.75 -6.49 -29.00
N HIS A 351 -20.77 -6.01 -29.76
CA HIS A 351 -20.68 -4.63 -30.25
C HIS A 351 -20.32 -4.58 -31.75
N PRO A 352 -21.33 -4.74 -32.64
CA PRO A 352 -21.10 -4.75 -34.09
C PRO A 352 -20.45 -3.47 -34.65
N ASP A 353 -20.75 -2.32 -34.04
CA ASP A 353 -20.21 -1.01 -34.46
C ASP A 353 -18.68 -0.95 -34.33
N LEU A 354 -18.13 -1.61 -33.31
CA LEU A 354 -16.68 -1.72 -33.11
C LEU A 354 -16.05 -2.63 -34.17
N ALA A 355 -16.74 -3.72 -34.55
CA ALA A 355 -16.26 -4.65 -35.57
C ALA A 355 -16.05 -3.95 -36.91
N GLN A 356 -17.01 -3.12 -37.34
CA GLN A 356 -16.89 -2.35 -38.58
C GLN A 356 -15.67 -1.41 -38.57
N THR A 357 -15.38 -0.79 -37.41
CA THR A 357 -14.22 0.11 -37.27
C THR A 357 -12.90 -0.64 -37.40
N ILE A 358 -12.80 -1.84 -36.80
CA ILE A 358 -11.60 -2.67 -36.88
C ILE A 358 -11.43 -3.25 -38.29
N ASP A 359 -12.50 -3.74 -38.91
CA ASP A 359 -12.46 -4.29 -40.27
C ASP A 359 -12.02 -3.23 -41.29
N ALA A 360 -12.55 -2.00 -41.18
CA ALA A 360 -12.15 -0.87 -42.03
C ALA A 360 -10.65 -0.54 -41.88
N GLU A 361 -10.17 -0.49 -40.63
CA GLU A 361 -8.76 -0.21 -40.34
C GLU A 361 -7.83 -1.35 -40.78
N ALA A 362 -8.25 -2.61 -40.62
CA ALA A 362 -7.50 -3.79 -41.06
C ALA A 362 -7.36 -3.81 -42.60
N ASN A 363 -8.43 -3.48 -43.33
CA ASN A 363 -8.39 -3.37 -44.79
C ASN A 363 -7.48 -2.24 -45.25
N ARG A 364 -7.53 -1.08 -44.58
CA ARG A 364 -6.62 0.05 -44.86
C ARG A 364 -5.15 -0.36 -44.69
N ARG A 365 -4.83 -1.09 -43.62
CA ARG A 365 -3.46 -1.56 -43.34
C ARG A 365 -3.01 -2.72 -44.22
N ALA A 366 -3.94 -3.57 -44.67
CA ALA A 366 -3.61 -4.61 -45.65
C ALA A 366 -3.08 -3.97 -46.95
N LEU A 367 -3.74 -2.91 -47.43
CA LEU A 367 -3.31 -2.14 -48.60
C LEU A 367 -1.99 -1.37 -48.38
N GLU A 368 -1.67 -0.97 -47.16
CA GLU A 368 -0.39 -0.30 -46.83
C GLU A 368 0.79 -1.26 -46.63
N ASN A 369 0.51 -2.55 -46.45
CA ASN A 369 1.51 -3.59 -46.18
C ASN A 369 1.90 -4.40 -47.42
N GLU A 370 1.13 -4.30 -48.51
CA GLU A 370 1.49 -4.73 -49.87
C GLU A 370 2.45 -3.72 -50.51
#